data_AF-A0A6A7LAF4-F1
#
_entry.id   AF-A0A6A7LAF4-F1
#
_cell.length_a   1.000
_cell.length_b   1.000
_cell.length_c   1.000
_cell.angle_alpha   90.00
_cell.angle_beta   90.00
_cell.angle_gamma   90.00
#
_symmetry.space_group_name_H-M   'P 1'
#
loop_
_entity.id
_entity.type
_entity.pdbx_description
1 polymer ?
#
loop_
_entity_poly.entity_id
_entity_poly.type
_entity_poly.pdbx_seq_one_letter_code
_entity_poly.pdbx_strand_id
1 'polypeptide(L)'
;MRSATGTMISIAGGLALAGALAASCGNAPTIPQGRPEPVEPGLWGGQQARLTVTANGGTVEYDCGHGGIDQPIATDADGRFVATGWHVQEQGGAVREGAADQKLAARYVGRVRNDDMTLSVELTESGTKLGTFSLEHGKPVRLVKCR
;
A
#
# COMPACT_ATOMS: atom_id res chain seq x y z
N MET A 1 -21.29 42.74 32.90
CA MET A 1 -21.95 43.20 34.14
C MET A 1 -23.44 43.40 33.89
N ARG A 2 -24.27 42.38 34.18
CA ARG A 2 -25.74 42.42 34.35
C ARG A 2 -26.11 41.15 35.15
N SER A 3 -26.06 41.24 36.47
CA SER A 3 -27.20 41.39 37.38
C SER A 3 -28.13 40.19 37.44
N ALA A 4 -28.14 39.61 38.64
CA ALA A 4 -28.95 38.52 39.14
C ALA A 4 -30.44 38.89 39.27
N THR A 5 -31.32 37.90 39.16
CA THR A 5 -32.53 37.83 39.99
C THR A 5 -33.00 36.38 40.06
N GLY A 6 -33.07 35.83 41.27
CA GLY A 6 -33.62 34.50 41.52
C GLY A 6 -35.14 34.51 41.62
N THR A 7 -35.75 33.33 41.50
CA THR A 7 -37.03 33.02 42.16
C THR A 7 -37.07 31.51 42.40
N MET A 8 -37.06 31.13 43.67
CA MET A 8 -37.44 29.79 44.12
C MET A 8 -38.95 29.63 43.95
N ILE A 9 -39.39 28.58 43.25
CA ILE A 9 -40.76 28.07 43.36
C ILE A 9 -40.66 26.55 43.51
N SER A 10 -40.80 26.08 44.76
CA SER A 10 -41.04 24.69 45.08
C SER A 10 -42.52 24.38 44.83
N ILE A 11 -42.83 23.40 44.00
CA ILE A 11 -44.14 22.74 43.99
C ILE A 11 -43.88 21.23 43.98
N ALA A 12 -44.25 20.61 45.09
CA ALA A 12 -44.39 19.18 45.23
C ALA A 12 -45.57 18.70 44.38
N GLY A 13 -45.43 17.58 43.69
CA GLY A 13 -46.53 16.99 42.94
C GLY A 13 -46.05 15.92 41.99
N GLY A 14 -45.83 14.71 42.49
CA GLY A 14 -45.62 13.55 41.65
C GLY A 14 -46.84 13.27 40.79
N LEU A 15 -46.62 12.99 39.51
CA LEU A 15 -47.48 12.13 38.72
C LEU A 15 -46.61 11.43 37.67
N ALA A 16 -46.48 10.12 37.83
CA ALA A 16 -45.76 9.25 36.92
C ALA A 16 -46.45 9.25 35.55
N LEU A 17 -45.70 9.57 34.50
CA LEU A 17 -46.02 9.22 33.13
C LEU A 17 -44.80 8.55 32.51
N ALA A 18 -44.91 7.24 32.35
CA ALA A 18 -43.97 6.38 31.64
C ALA A 18 -43.77 6.90 30.20
N GLY A 19 -42.59 7.45 29.92
CA GLY A 19 -42.16 7.82 28.56
C GLY A 19 -41.12 6.80 28.09
N ALA A 20 -41.48 6.01 27.08
CA ALA A 20 -40.69 4.90 26.55
C ALA A 20 -39.28 5.34 26.11
N LEU A 21 -38.25 4.74 26.69
CA LEU A 21 -36.88 4.75 26.16
C LEU A 21 -36.87 3.86 24.92
N ALA A 22 -37.04 4.46 23.73
CA ALA A 22 -36.74 3.79 22.48
C ALA A 22 -35.21 3.60 22.39
N ALA A 23 -34.73 2.45 22.86
CA ALA A 23 -33.37 1.99 22.62
C ALA A 23 -33.22 1.73 21.11
N SER A 24 -32.76 2.73 20.36
CA SER A 24 -32.32 2.49 18.98
C SER A 24 -31.04 1.66 19.05
N CYS A 25 -31.16 0.35 18.88
CA CYS A 25 -30.02 -0.49 18.55
C CYS A 25 -29.48 0.02 17.21
N GLY A 26 -28.47 0.89 17.26
CA GLY A 26 -27.79 1.35 16.07
C GLY A 26 -27.10 0.16 15.43
N ASN A 27 -27.64 -0.31 14.30
CA ASN A 27 -26.91 -1.16 13.36
C ASN A 27 -25.69 -0.37 12.88
N ALA A 28 -24.57 -0.50 13.58
CA ALA A 28 -23.29 -0.05 13.07
C ALA A 28 -23.05 -0.84 11.77
N PRO A 29 -22.86 -0.19 10.60
CA PRO A 29 -22.44 -0.90 9.42
C PRO A 29 -21.06 -1.49 9.72
N THR A 30 -20.97 -2.81 9.77
CA THR A 30 -19.70 -3.54 9.75
C THR A 30 -19.04 -3.21 8.43
N ILE A 31 -18.17 -2.20 8.41
CA ILE A 31 -17.31 -1.95 7.25
C ILE A 31 -16.45 -3.22 7.12
N PRO A 32 -16.50 -3.93 5.98
CA PRO A 32 -15.59 -5.04 5.76
C PRO A 32 -14.17 -4.48 5.80
N GLN A 33 -13.47 -4.69 6.92
CA GLN A 33 -12.03 -4.47 6.97
C GLN A 33 -11.44 -5.62 6.16
N GLY A 34 -11.30 -5.41 4.85
CA GLY A 34 -10.74 -6.42 3.96
C GLY A 34 -9.39 -6.88 4.53
N ARG A 35 -9.30 -8.18 4.81
CA ARG A 35 -8.08 -8.79 5.29
C ARG A 35 -6.99 -8.59 4.24
N PRO A 36 -5.73 -8.36 4.63
CA PRO A 36 -4.62 -8.38 3.70
C PRO A 36 -4.64 -9.66 2.85
N GLU A 37 -4.67 -9.51 1.53
CA GLU A 37 -4.69 -10.63 0.57
C GLU A 37 -3.29 -10.79 -0.04
N PRO A 38 -2.63 -11.95 0.12
CA PRO A 38 -1.34 -12.20 -0.50
C PRO A 38 -1.39 -12.03 -2.02
N VAL A 39 -0.38 -11.37 -2.60
CA VAL A 39 -0.23 -11.32 -4.05
C VAL A 39 0.18 -12.70 -4.56
N GLU A 40 -0.45 -13.15 -5.65
CA GLU A 40 -0.21 -14.46 -6.25
C GLU A 40 1.29 -14.66 -6.56
N PRO A 41 1.90 -15.74 -6.04
CA PRO A 41 3.29 -16.08 -6.33
C PRO A 41 3.56 -16.31 -7.83
N GLY A 42 4.82 -16.19 -8.22
CA GLY A 42 5.27 -16.45 -9.58
C GLY A 42 5.62 -15.18 -10.36
N LEU A 43 5.65 -15.31 -11.68
CA LEU A 43 6.11 -14.25 -12.57
C LEU A 43 4.97 -13.27 -12.87
N TRP A 44 5.28 -11.99 -12.72
CA TRP A 44 4.49 -10.85 -13.17
C TRP A 44 5.32 -10.10 -14.21
N GLY A 45 4.92 -10.17 -15.47
CA GLY A 45 5.70 -9.64 -16.60
C GLY A 45 5.02 -8.47 -17.29
N GLY A 46 5.81 -7.49 -17.70
CA GLY A 46 5.37 -6.35 -18.49
C GLY A 46 6.37 -5.99 -19.60
N GLN A 47 6.13 -4.85 -20.25
CA GLN A 47 7.01 -4.38 -21.32
C GLN A 47 8.38 -3.92 -20.80
N GLN A 48 8.45 -3.28 -19.63
CA GLN A 48 9.67 -2.63 -19.13
C GLN A 48 10.09 -3.11 -17.74
N ALA A 49 9.37 -4.08 -17.18
CA ALA A 49 9.66 -4.63 -15.87
C ALA A 49 9.17 -6.07 -15.75
N ARG A 50 9.85 -6.85 -14.91
CA ARG A 50 9.34 -8.08 -14.32
C ARG A 50 9.42 -8.02 -12.80
N LEU A 51 8.49 -8.69 -12.16
CA LEU A 51 8.51 -9.01 -10.74
C LEU A 51 8.33 -10.52 -10.59
N THR A 52 9.21 -11.18 -9.85
CA THR A 52 9.00 -12.55 -9.39
C THR A 52 8.57 -12.50 -7.93
N VAL A 53 7.32 -12.88 -7.66
CA VAL A 53 6.75 -12.92 -6.32
C VAL A 53 7.01 -14.29 -5.70
N THR A 54 7.39 -14.28 -4.42
CA THR A 54 7.62 -15.45 -3.58
C THR A 54 6.82 -15.31 -2.28
N ALA A 55 6.76 -16.36 -1.47
CA ALA A 55 6.11 -16.30 -0.16
C ALA A 55 6.72 -15.25 0.79
N ASN A 56 7.99 -14.87 0.59
CA ASN A 56 8.74 -14.01 1.50
C ASN A 56 9.03 -12.61 0.94
N GLY A 57 8.57 -12.30 -0.28
CA GLY A 57 8.88 -11.06 -0.99
C GLY A 57 9.06 -11.28 -2.47
N GLY A 58 10.03 -10.62 -3.10
CA GLY A 58 10.22 -10.79 -4.54
C GLY A 58 11.45 -10.10 -5.10
N THR A 59 11.73 -10.38 -6.36
CA THR A 59 12.80 -9.72 -7.12
C THR A 59 12.21 -8.95 -8.29
N VAL A 60 12.64 -7.71 -8.46
CA VAL A 60 12.19 -6.84 -9.55
C VAL A 60 13.36 -6.57 -10.49
N GLU A 61 13.08 -6.52 -11.78
CA GLU A 61 14.02 -6.02 -12.78
C GLU A 61 13.28 -5.10 -13.74
N TYR A 62 13.92 -4.00 -14.12
CA TYR A 62 13.45 -3.06 -15.12
C TYR A 62 14.64 -2.58 -15.97
N ASP A 63 14.36 -1.78 -17.00
CA ASP A 63 15.31 -1.44 -18.06
C ASP A 63 16.70 -1.01 -17.55
N CYS A 64 16.76 -0.11 -16.55
CA CYS A 64 18.02 0.40 -16.00
C CYS A 64 18.32 -0.07 -14.57
N GLY A 65 17.78 -1.20 -14.11
CA GLY A 65 18.12 -1.66 -12.77
C GLY A 65 17.33 -2.85 -12.28
N HIS A 66 17.66 -3.24 -11.06
CA HIS A 66 16.98 -4.32 -10.37
C HIS A 66 16.80 -3.97 -8.90
N GLY A 67 16.07 -4.83 -8.19
CA GLY A 67 15.79 -4.65 -6.79
C GLY A 67 15.20 -5.90 -6.15
N GLY A 68 15.04 -5.82 -4.85
CA GLY A 68 14.37 -6.84 -4.06
C GLY A 68 13.33 -6.22 -3.15
N ILE A 69 12.30 -7.00 -2.87
CA ILE A 69 11.27 -6.73 -1.86
C ILE A 69 11.53 -7.72 -0.73
N ASP A 70 11.80 -7.21 0.47
CA ASP A 70 12.33 -8.00 1.59
C ASP A 70 11.23 -8.54 2.54
N GLN A 71 9.96 -8.45 2.12
CA GLN A 71 8.81 -8.86 2.92
C GLN A 71 7.69 -9.43 2.03
N PRO A 72 6.82 -10.30 2.58
CA PRO A 72 5.64 -10.80 1.86
C PRO A 72 4.81 -9.66 1.27
N ILE A 73 4.38 -9.82 0.03
CA ILE A 73 3.58 -8.81 -0.68
C ILE A 73 2.11 -9.15 -0.44
N ALA A 74 1.40 -8.27 0.26
CA ALA A 74 -0.03 -8.41 0.52
C ALA A 74 -0.76 -7.10 0.23
N THR A 75 -1.93 -7.21 -0.39
CA THR A 75 -2.80 -6.09 -0.73
C THR A 75 -3.84 -5.81 0.35
N ASP A 76 -4.25 -4.56 0.49
CA ASP A 76 -5.40 -4.16 1.28
C ASP A 76 -6.73 -4.45 0.55
N ALA A 77 -7.85 -4.07 1.17
CA ALA A 77 -9.19 -4.23 0.61
C ALA A 77 -9.41 -3.53 -0.74
N ASP A 78 -8.59 -2.54 -1.10
CA ASP A 78 -8.64 -1.79 -2.36
C ASP A 78 -7.73 -2.39 -3.44
N GLY A 79 -7.05 -3.51 -3.12
CA GLY A 79 -6.04 -4.16 -3.94
C GLY A 79 -4.68 -3.45 -3.92
N ARG A 80 -4.40 -2.57 -2.95
CA ARG A 80 -3.16 -1.78 -2.90
C ARG A 80 -2.15 -2.43 -1.97
N PHE A 81 -0.88 -2.36 -2.30
CA PHE A 81 0.20 -2.76 -1.39
C PHE A 81 1.28 -1.69 -1.30
N VAL A 82 1.98 -1.69 -0.18
CA VAL A 82 3.21 -0.95 0.04
C VAL A 82 4.21 -1.91 0.67
N ALA A 83 5.36 -2.08 0.02
CA ALA A 83 6.42 -2.94 0.50
C ALA A 83 7.76 -2.20 0.48
N THR A 84 8.62 -2.52 1.43
CA THR A 84 10.00 -2.02 1.50
C THR A 84 10.95 -3.01 0.86
N GLY A 85 12.05 -2.48 0.36
CA GLY A 85 13.16 -3.28 -0.09
C GLY A 85 14.28 -2.38 -0.57
N TRP A 86 14.88 -2.74 -1.70
CA TRP A 86 16.07 -2.08 -2.19
C TRP A 86 16.13 -2.04 -3.71
N HIS A 87 16.93 -1.13 -4.23
CA HIS A 87 17.21 -0.94 -5.64
C HIS A 87 18.72 -0.86 -5.88
N VAL A 88 19.16 -1.41 -7.00
CA VAL A 88 20.48 -1.23 -7.58
C VAL A 88 20.31 -0.69 -8.99
N GLN A 89 20.99 0.42 -9.25
CA GLN A 89 21.08 1.03 -10.57
C GLN A 89 22.04 0.21 -11.43
N GLU A 90 21.56 -0.31 -12.56
CA GLU A 90 22.44 -0.93 -13.55
C GLU A 90 23.07 0.16 -14.40
N GLN A 91 24.39 0.03 -14.63
CA GLN A 91 25.16 0.95 -15.48
C GLN A 91 25.47 0.27 -16.81
N GLY A 92 25.18 0.97 -17.92
CA GLY A 92 25.71 0.61 -19.23
C GLY A 92 27.21 0.93 -19.34
N GLY A 93 27.96 0.12 -20.07
CA GLY A 93 29.37 0.36 -20.38
C GLY A 93 30.40 -0.35 -19.47
N ALA A 94 31.67 0.03 -19.59
CA ALA A 94 32.76 -0.59 -18.84
C ALA A 94 32.63 -0.24 -17.34
N VAL A 95 32.19 -1.20 -16.55
CA VAL A 95 32.21 -1.10 -15.08
C VAL A 95 33.68 -0.97 -14.65
N ARG A 96 34.00 0.02 -13.81
CA ARG A 96 35.33 0.11 -13.20
C ARG A 96 35.50 -1.09 -12.27
N GLU A 97 36.60 -1.83 -12.40
CA GLU A 97 36.94 -2.88 -11.43
C GLU A 97 36.93 -2.28 -10.01
N GLY A 98 36.03 -2.78 -9.16
CA GLY A 98 35.82 -2.29 -7.79
C GLY A 98 34.71 -1.26 -7.58
N ALA A 99 33.99 -0.84 -8.62
CA ALA A 99 32.74 -0.09 -8.44
C ALA A 99 31.66 -1.05 -7.91
N ALA A 100 31.42 -1.02 -6.61
CA ALA A 100 30.28 -1.73 -6.03
C ALA A 100 28.99 -1.04 -6.47
N ASP A 101 28.08 -1.81 -7.05
CA ASP A 101 26.72 -1.38 -7.30
C ASP A 101 26.09 -0.89 -5.98
N GLN A 102 25.75 0.40 -5.92
CA GLN A 102 25.20 0.98 -4.70
C GLN A 102 23.77 0.47 -4.50
N LYS A 103 23.57 -0.28 -3.41
CA LYS A 103 22.25 -0.70 -2.95
C LYS A 103 21.57 0.45 -2.22
N LEU A 104 20.50 0.98 -2.81
CA LEU A 104 19.69 2.07 -2.27
C LEU A 104 18.39 1.52 -1.67
N ALA A 105 17.94 2.07 -0.55
CA ALA A 105 16.66 1.71 0.03
C ALA A 105 15.50 2.18 -0.87
N ALA A 106 14.52 1.30 -1.07
CA ALA A 106 13.41 1.54 -2.00
C ALA A 106 12.06 1.15 -1.39
N ARG A 107 11.03 1.85 -1.84
CA ARG A 107 9.62 1.59 -1.56
C ARG A 107 8.93 1.18 -2.85
N TYR A 108 8.21 0.07 -2.77
CA TYR A 108 7.42 -0.53 -3.82
C TYR A 108 5.95 -0.31 -3.51
N VAL A 109 5.28 0.49 -4.34
CA VAL A 109 3.86 0.78 -4.19
C VAL A 109 3.15 0.17 -5.38
N GLY A 110 2.17 -0.69 -5.12
CA GLY A 110 1.43 -1.30 -6.22
C GLY A 110 -0.05 -1.41 -5.98
N ARG A 111 -0.75 -1.73 -7.06
CA ARG A 111 -2.17 -2.05 -7.07
C ARG A 111 -2.41 -3.25 -7.98
N VAL A 112 -3.07 -4.25 -7.43
CA VAL A 112 -3.45 -5.48 -8.13
C VAL A 112 -4.96 -5.46 -8.38
N ARG A 113 -5.36 -5.86 -9.58
CA ARG A 113 -6.75 -6.09 -9.97
C ARG A 113 -6.79 -7.31 -10.88
N ASN A 114 -7.36 -8.42 -10.39
CA ASN A 114 -7.28 -9.70 -11.09
C ASN A 114 -5.81 -10.04 -11.39
N ASP A 115 -5.47 -10.34 -12.65
CA ASP A 115 -4.12 -10.66 -13.10
C ASP A 115 -3.30 -9.42 -13.50
N ASP A 116 -3.83 -8.20 -13.34
CA ASP A 116 -3.13 -6.96 -13.66
C ASP A 116 -2.52 -6.30 -12.41
N MET A 117 -1.30 -5.82 -12.53
CA MET A 117 -0.61 -5.06 -11.50
C MET A 117 -0.01 -3.77 -12.05
N THR A 118 -0.27 -2.66 -11.36
CA THR A 118 0.55 -1.45 -11.49
C THR A 118 1.57 -1.42 -10.37
N LEU A 119 2.85 -1.27 -10.69
CA LEU A 119 3.96 -1.21 -9.73
C LEU A 119 4.72 0.11 -9.90
N SER A 120 4.89 0.87 -8.82
CA SER A 120 5.74 2.05 -8.76
C SER A 120 6.91 1.84 -7.80
N VAL A 121 8.09 2.31 -8.20
CA VAL A 121 9.32 2.19 -7.41
C VAL A 121 9.82 3.58 -7.07
N GLU A 122 10.17 3.78 -5.81
CA GLU A 122 10.65 5.06 -5.29
C GLU A 122 11.82 4.85 -4.33
N LEU A 123 12.87 5.66 -4.44
CA LEU A 123 13.97 5.68 -3.48
C LEU A 123 13.51 6.35 -2.18
N THR A 124 13.67 5.68 -1.05
CA THR A 124 13.13 6.19 0.22
C THR A 124 13.89 7.39 0.77
N GLU A 125 15.20 7.47 0.48
CA GLU A 125 16.04 8.56 0.98
C GLU A 125 15.79 9.88 0.25
N SER A 126 15.67 9.84 -1.08
CA SER A 126 15.49 11.04 -1.90
C SER A 126 14.03 11.33 -2.28
N GLY A 127 13.12 10.35 -2.13
CA GLY A 127 11.76 10.41 -2.68
C GLY A 127 11.71 10.32 -4.20
N THR A 128 12.82 9.97 -4.86
CA THR A 128 12.88 9.91 -6.32
C THR A 128 12.09 8.72 -6.82
N LYS A 129 11.05 8.97 -7.63
CA LYS A 129 10.32 7.93 -8.33
C LYS A 129 11.12 7.44 -9.54
N LEU A 130 11.48 6.16 -9.53
CA LEU A 130 12.24 5.51 -10.61
C LEU A 130 11.37 5.11 -11.79
N GLY A 131 10.11 4.76 -11.54
CA GLY A 131 9.19 4.38 -12.60
C GLY A 131 7.82 3.92 -12.11
N THR A 132 6.91 3.73 -13.07
CA THR A 132 5.65 3.01 -12.91
C THR A 132 5.53 2.02 -14.06
N PHE A 133 5.20 0.78 -13.74
CA PHE A 133 5.16 -0.34 -14.66
C PHE A 133 3.81 -1.05 -14.59
N SER A 134 3.32 -1.48 -15.74
CA SER A 134 2.18 -2.39 -15.84
C SER A 134 2.70 -3.81 -16.03
N LEU A 135 2.26 -4.72 -15.17
CA LEU A 135 2.64 -6.12 -15.15
C LEU A 135 1.38 -6.99 -15.19
N GLU A 136 1.49 -8.16 -15.78
CA GLU A 136 0.41 -9.16 -15.82
C GLU A 136 0.95 -10.51 -15.33
N HIS A 137 0.15 -11.23 -14.53
CA HIS A 137 0.53 -12.54 -13.99
C HIS A 137 0.74 -13.57 -15.10
N GLY A 138 1.80 -14.38 -14.98
CA GLY A 138 2.15 -15.42 -15.93
C GLY A 138 2.66 -14.94 -17.29
N LYS A 139 2.69 -13.62 -17.56
CA LYS A 139 3.22 -13.10 -18.82
C LYS A 139 4.75 -13.06 -18.85
N PRO A 140 5.37 -13.34 -20.01
CA PRO A 140 6.79 -13.12 -20.18
C PRO A 140 7.12 -11.62 -20.17
N VAL A 141 8.36 -11.30 -19.81
CA VAL A 141 8.86 -9.92 -19.83
C VAL A 141 9.49 -9.58 -21.18
N ARG A 142 9.40 -8.31 -21.57
CA ARG A 142 10.14 -7.76 -22.73
C ARG A 142 11.18 -6.71 -22.33
N LEU A 143 12.05 -7.03 -21.38
CA LEU A 143 13.09 -6.09 -20.90
C LEU A 143 14.04 -5.67 -22.01
N VAL A 144 14.31 -4.37 -22.08
CA VAL A 144 15.44 -3.84 -22.84
C VAL A 144 16.40 -3.21 -21.85
N LYS A 145 17.55 -3.86 -21.66
CA LYS A 145 18.58 -3.33 -20.75
C LYS A 145 19.13 -2.01 -21.26
N CYS A 146 19.35 -1.08 -20.34
CA CYS A 146 19.92 0.23 -20.65
C CYS A 146 21.31 0.09 -21.27
N ARG A 147 21.56 0.90 -22.29
CA ARG A 147 22.82 0.92 -23.05
C ARG A 147 23.86 1.81 -22.38
#